data_AF-A0AAX2DFW1-F1
#
_entry.id   AF-A0AAX2DFW1-F1
#
_cell.length_a   1.000
_cell.length_b   1.000
_cell.length_c   1.000
_cell.angle_alpha   90.00
_cell.angle_beta   90.00
_cell.angle_gamma   90.00
#
_symmetry.space_group_name_H-M   'P 1'
#
loop_
_entity.id
_entity.type
_entity.pdbx_description
1 polymer ?
#
loop_
_entity_poly.entity_id
_entity_poly.type
_entity_poly.pdbx_seq_one_letter_code
_entity_poly.pdbx_strand_id
1 'polypeptide(L)'
;MIRVLPKSELEKLSIKAGAEGLILSDLVATCEKFDVTPQDVLNELSVAVAEGYLQGSLLYDFCDDVMNGIINAVVEVGVTNEMPQPAFSLYQAFDQGEWIRSSDPPETDPSERYTRPVVSEIMRALTN
;
A
#
# COMPACT_ATOMS: atom_id res chain seq x y z
N MET A 1 -7.49 -11.37 -6.45
CA MET A 1 -6.14 -11.17 -7.04
C MET A 1 -5.32 -12.45 -6.85
N ILE A 2 -4.67 -12.95 -7.90
CA ILE A 2 -3.73 -14.08 -7.78
C ILE A 2 -2.42 -13.49 -7.23
N ARG A 3 -1.90 -14.03 -6.12
CA ARG A 3 -0.59 -13.63 -5.60
C ARG A 3 0.51 -14.35 -6.35
N VAL A 4 1.44 -13.60 -6.91
CA VAL A 4 2.62 -14.11 -7.61
C VAL A 4 3.88 -13.92 -6.75
N LEU A 5 3.93 -12.86 -5.94
CA LEU A 5 5.11 -12.55 -5.13
C LEU A 5 5.12 -13.34 -3.81
N PRO A 6 6.27 -13.94 -3.43
CA PRO A 6 6.40 -14.59 -2.14
C PRO A 6 6.42 -13.55 -1.02
N LYS A 7 5.88 -13.93 0.15
CA LYS A 7 5.80 -13.06 1.33
C LYS A 7 7.14 -12.42 1.69
N SER A 8 8.24 -13.16 1.59
CA SER A 8 9.58 -12.66 1.88
C SER A 8 10.05 -11.55 0.94
N GLU A 9 9.62 -11.57 -0.33
CA GLU A 9 9.95 -10.48 -1.27
C GLU A 9 9.10 -9.25 -0.97
N LEU A 10 7.81 -9.45 -0.66
CA LEU A 10 6.91 -8.37 -0.23
C LEU A 10 7.42 -7.70 1.06
N GLU A 11 7.83 -8.46 2.06
CA GLU A 11 8.41 -7.94 3.31
C GLU A 11 9.68 -7.10 3.05
N LYS A 12 10.57 -7.59 2.18
CA LYS A 12 11.78 -6.86 1.79
C LYS A 12 11.44 -5.55 1.06
N LEU A 13 10.49 -5.58 0.15
CA LEU A 13 10.03 -4.39 -0.57
C LEU A 13 9.36 -3.39 0.37
N SER A 14 8.54 -3.84 1.32
CA SER A 14 7.94 -2.97 2.34
C SER A 14 9.01 -2.27 3.18
N ILE A 15 10.01 -3.01 3.68
CA ILE A 15 11.08 -2.41 4.49
C ILE A 15 11.81 -1.31 3.70
N LYS A 16 12.15 -1.58 2.43
CA LYS A 16 12.81 -0.57 1.59
C LYS A 16 11.89 0.61 1.31
N ALA A 17 10.63 0.37 0.95
CA ALA A 17 9.64 1.40 0.68
C ALA A 17 9.48 2.36 1.86
N GLY A 18 9.27 1.85 3.08
CA GLY A 18 9.08 2.70 4.26
C GLY A 18 10.34 3.46 4.67
N ALA A 19 11.54 2.93 4.39
CA ALA A 19 12.79 3.56 4.79
C ALA A 19 13.35 4.57 3.78
N GLU A 20 13.23 4.26 2.48
CA GLU A 20 13.93 4.97 1.39
C GLU A 20 12.98 5.38 0.25
N GLY A 21 11.75 4.87 0.24
CA GLY A 21 10.88 4.87 -0.93
C GLY A 21 11.25 3.79 -1.96
N LEU A 22 10.39 3.63 -2.95
CA LEU A 22 10.67 2.82 -4.14
C LEU A 22 10.51 3.67 -5.40
N ILE A 23 11.46 3.50 -6.32
CA ILE A 23 11.38 4.00 -7.70
C ILE A 23 11.30 2.83 -8.68
N LEU A 24 10.89 3.06 -9.93
CA LEU A 24 10.71 1.96 -10.90
C LEU A 24 11.97 1.10 -11.11
N SER A 25 13.15 1.70 -11.05
CA SER A 25 14.40 0.94 -11.17
C SER A 25 14.63 -0.06 -10.04
N ASP A 26 14.04 0.17 -8.85
CA ASP A 26 14.10 -0.79 -7.74
C ASP A 26 13.24 -2.03 -7.99
N LEU A 27 12.22 -1.91 -8.84
CA LEU A 27 11.27 -2.99 -9.13
C LEU A 27 11.76 -3.92 -10.24
N VAL A 28 12.70 -3.48 -11.08
CA VAL A 28 13.19 -4.22 -12.26
C VAL A 28 13.61 -5.64 -11.92
N ALA A 29 14.44 -5.81 -10.89
CA ALA A 29 14.93 -7.13 -10.49
C ALA A 29 13.80 -8.07 -10.02
N THR A 30 12.79 -7.52 -9.34
CA THR A 30 11.59 -8.28 -8.93
C THR A 30 10.75 -8.65 -10.14
N CYS A 31 10.51 -7.70 -11.05
CA CYS A 31 9.74 -7.91 -12.26
C CYS A 31 10.34 -9.03 -13.13
N GLU A 32 11.65 -8.99 -13.39
CA GLU A 32 12.36 -10.02 -14.16
C GLU A 32 12.34 -11.38 -13.48
N LYS A 33 12.53 -11.43 -12.15
CA LYS A 33 12.61 -12.67 -11.39
C LYS A 33 11.28 -13.42 -11.32
N PHE A 34 10.17 -12.68 -11.24
CA PHE A 34 8.84 -13.26 -11.04
C PHE A 34 7.94 -13.17 -12.27
N ASP A 35 8.44 -12.64 -13.38
CA ASP A 35 7.70 -12.45 -14.64
C ASP A 35 6.41 -11.64 -14.43
N VAL A 36 6.54 -10.50 -13.74
CA VAL A 36 5.43 -9.59 -13.40
C VAL A 36 5.73 -8.16 -13.83
N THR A 37 4.70 -7.34 -13.93
CA THR A 37 4.87 -5.91 -14.25
C THR A 37 5.10 -5.08 -12.99
N PRO A 38 5.67 -3.86 -13.09
CA PRO A 38 5.74 -2.93 -11.96
C PRO A 38 4.38 -2.67 -11.31
N GLN A 39 3.30 -2.62 -12.11
CA GLN A 39 1.93 -2.47 -11.63
C GLN A 39 1.53 -3.64 -10.72
N ASP A 40 1.82 -4.87 -11.12
CA ASP A 40 1.52 -6.07 -10.31
C ASP A 40 2.28 -6.02 -8.98
N VAL A 41 3.57 -5.65 -9.00
CA VAL A 41 4.38 -5.53 -7.78
C VAL A 41 3.80 -4.51 -6.81
N LEU A 42 3.46 -3.31 -7.31
CA LEU A 42 2.91 -2.23 -6.49
C LEU A 42 1.54 -2.60 -5.90
N ASN A 43 0.68 -3.24 -6.69
CA ASN A 43 -0.62 -3.72 -6.25
C ASN A 43 -0.50 -4.82 -5.21
N GLU A 44 0.33 -5.84 -5.45
CA GLU A 44 0.53 -6.94 -4.50
C GLU A 44 1.15 -6.47 -3.18
N LEU A 45 2.12 -5.56 -3.23
CA LEU A 45 2.72 -4.94 -2.06
C LEU A 45 1.68 -4.18 -1.23
N SER A 46 0.88 -3.34 -1.87
CA SER A 46 -0.16 -2.55 -1.21
C SER A 46 -1.21 -3.43 -0.55
N VAL A 47 -1.64 -4.51 -1.24
CA VAL A 47 -2.57 -5.50 -0.69
C VAL A 47 -1.98 -6.21 0.53
N ALA A 48 -0.70 -6.58 0.50
CA ALA A 48 -0.06 -7.24 1.63
C ALA A 48 0.05 -6.31 2.86
N VAL A 49 0.36 -5.03 2.64
CA VAL A 49 0.38 -4.00 3.68
C VAL A 49 -1.02 -3.81 4.29
N ALA A 50 -2.04 -3.68 3.44
CA ALA A 50 -3.43 -3.54 3.87
C ALA A 50 -3.94 -4.74 4.68
N GLU A 51 -3.64 -5.97 4.25
CA GLU A 51 -3.97 -7.17 5.03
C GLU A 51 -3.26 -7.19 6.38
N GLY A 52 -1.98 -6.86 6.40
CA GLY A 52 -1.19 -6.83 7.64
C GLY A 52 -1.75 -5.82 8.64
N TYR A 53 -2.17 -4.64 8.15
CA TYR A 53 -2.86 -3.61 8.94
C TYR A 53 -4.20 -4.10 9.49
N LEU A 54 -5.08 -4.65 8.63
CA LEU A 54 -6.40 -5.12 9.07
C LEU A 54 -6.33 -6.26 10.09
N GLN A 55 -5.30 -7.11 9.99
CA GLN A 55 -5.04 -8.20 10.93
C GLN A 55 -4.37 -7.72 12.24
N GLY A 56 -3.94 -6.46 12.32
CA GLY A 56 -3.18 -5.92 13.46
C GLY A 56 -1.76 -6.48 13.57
N SER A 57 -1.23 -7.06 12.49
CA SER A 57 0.14 -7.58 12.45
C SER A 57 1.18 -6.53 12.02
N LEU A 58 0.72 -5.45 11.38
CA LEU A 58 1.49 -4.26 11.05
C LEU A 58 0.85 -3.04 11.70
N LEU A 59 1.70 -2.14 12.24
CA LEU A 59 1.25 -0.88 12.81
C LEU A 59 0.89 0.12 11.71
N TYR A 60 -0.03 1.04 12.01
CA TYR A 60 -0.43 2.10 11.06
C TYR A 60 0.79 2.85 10.52
N ASP A 61 1.66 3.37 11.38
CA ASP A 61 2.83 4.16 10.98
C ASP A 61 3.70 3.42 9.95
N PHE A 62 3.94 2.11 10.15
CA PHE A 62 4.69 1.32 9.19
C PHE A 62 3.97 1.19 7.84
N CYS A 63 2.66 0.94 7.87
CA CYS A 63 1.88 0.82 6.66
C CYS A 63 1.82 2.15 5.90
N ASP A 64 1.64 3.25 6.62
CA ASP A 64 1.61 4.61 6.10
C ASP A 64 2.95 4.97 5.44
N ASP A 65 4.07 4.75 6.14
CA ASP A 65 5.42 4.93 5.60
C ASP A 65 5.62 4.14 4.30
N VAL A 66 5.16 2.90 4.23
CA VAL A 66 5.26 2.08 3.01
C VAL A 66 4.42 2.66 1.88
N MET A 67 3.17 3.05 2.15
CA MET A 67 2.28 3.59 1.10
C MET A 67 2.79 4.94 0.59
N ASN A 68 3.27 5.81 1.49
CA ASN A 68 3.96 7.06 1.16
C ASN A 68 5.26 6.79 0.37
N GLY A 69 5.99 5.72 0.71
CA GLY A 69 7.21 5.31 0.04
C GLY A 69 7.03 4.86 -1.41
N ILE A 70 5.87 4.33 -1.78
CA ILE A 70 5.62 3.82 -3.14
C ILE A 70 4.83 4.76 -4.05
N ILE A 71 4.24 5.85 -3.52
CA ILE A 71 3.32 6.69 -4.30
C ILE A 71 3.96 7.28 -5.57
N ASN A 72 5.23 7.65 -5.51
CA ASN A 72 5.94 8.19 -6.68
C ASN A 72 6.04 7.13 -7.79
N ALA A 73 6.36 5.88 -7.46
CA ALA A 73 6.38 4.79 -8.42
C ALA A 73 4.98 4.48 -8.97
N VAL A 74 3.95 4.49 -8.12
CA VAL A 74 2.54 4.32 -8.54
C VAL A 74 2.14 5.38 -9.57
N VAL A 75 2.43 6.65 -9.28
CA VAL A 75 2.14 7.77 -10.19
C VAL A 75 2.94 7.64 -11.49
N GLU A 76 4.22 7.29 -11.42
CA GLU A 76 5.07 7.13 -12.60
C GLU A 76 4.53 6.03 -13.55
N VAL A 77 4.08 4.89 -13.02
CA VAL A 77 3.39 3.86 -13.83
C VAL A 77 2.10 4.44 -14.43
N GLY A 78 1.28 5.12 -13.62
CA GLY A 78 -0.01 5.67 -14.03
C GLY A 78 0.06 6.82 -15.04
N VAL A 79 1.24 7.42 -15.27
CA VAL A 79 1.44 8.41 -16.35
C VAL A 79 1.39 7.75 -17.73
N THR A 80 1.84 6.50 -17.83
CA THR A 80 1.99 5.80 -19.12
C THR A 80 1.05 4.61 -19.30
N ASN A 81 0.50 4.08 -18.20
CA ASN A 81 -0.41 2.95 -18.17
C ASN A 81 -1.68 3.30 -17.38
N GLU A 82 -2.58 2.34 -17.21
CA GLU A 82 -3.66 2.49 -16.23
C GLU A 82 -3.07 2.71 -14.82
N MET A 83 -3.71 3.56 -14.03
CA MET A 83 -3.29 3.82 -12.65
C MET A 83 -3.29 2.50 -11.86
N PRO A 84 -2.18 2.11 -11.20
CA PRO A 84 -2.15 0.90 -10.39
C PRO A 84 -3.25 0.89 -9.32
N GLN A 85 -4.20 -0.04 -9.48
CA GLN A 85 -5.25 -0.32 -8.50
C GLN A 85 -5.17 -1.77 -8.03
N PRO A 86 -5.23 -2.02 -6.71
CA PRO A 86 -5.71 -1.11 -5.66
C PRO A 86 -4.62 -0.21 -5.02
N ALA A 87 -3.37 -0.20 -5.50
CA ALA A 87 -2.27 0.52 -4.84
C ALA A 87 -2.58 2.00 -4.59
N PHE A 88 -3.07 2.70 -5.61
CA PHE A 88 -3.42 4.12 -5.47
C PHE A 88 -4.59 4.35 -4.50
N SER A 89 -5.65 3.56 -4.59
CA SER A 89 -6.79 3.69 -3.65
C SER A 89 -6.39 3.36 -2.21
N LEU A 90 -5.49 2.40 -1.99
CA LEU A 90 -4.97 2.10 -0.66
C LEU A 90 -4.11 3.25 -0.14
N TYR A 91 -3.25 3.84 -0.97
CA TYR A 91 -2.49 5.03 -0.58
C TYR A 91 -3.42 6.15 -0.10
N GLN A 92 -4.48 6.46 -0.85
CA GLN A 92 -5.48 7.46 -0.46
C GLN A 92 -6.25 7.10 0.82
N ALA A 93 -6.34 5.82 1.18
CA ALA A 93 -6.97 5.38 2.42
C ALA A 93 -6.04 5.56 3.62
N PHE A 94 -4.74 5.29 3.47
CA PHE A 94 -3.75 5.53 4.51
C PHE A 94 -3.54 7.03 4.76
N ASP A 95 -3.44 7.86 3.72
CA ASP A 95 -3.33 9.33 3.81
C ASP A 95 -4.45 9.99 4.66
N GLN A 96 -5.66 9.41 4.65
CA GLN A 96 -6.78 9.90 5.48
C GLN A 96 -6.57 9.71 6.99
N GLY A 97 -5.69 8.80 7.40
CA GLY A 97 -5.35 8.49 8.78
C GLY A 97 -4.26 9.39 9.38
N GLU A 98 -3.62 10.25 8.59
CA GLU A 98 -2.53 11.10 9.07
C GLU A 98 -3.04 12.26 9.96
N TRP A 99 -4.32 12.63 9.82
CA TRP A 99 -4.83 13.89 10.35
C TRP A 99 -6.04 13.71 11.28
N ILE A 100 -5.89 14.15 12.53
CA ILE A 100 -7.03 14.44 13.42
C ILE A 100 -7.82 15.60 12.83
N ARG A 101 -9.15 15.43 12.70
CA ARG A 101 -10.02 16.51 12.22
C ARG A 101 -10.39 17.42 13.38
N SER A 102 -10.66 18.69 13.09
CA SER A 102 -11.03 19.68 14.11
C SER A 102 -12.32 19.33 14.88
N SER A 103 -13.18 18.50 14.30
CA SER A 103 -14.41 18.00 14.91
C SER A 103 -14.21 16.73 15.75
N ASP A 104 -13.00 16.16 15.76
CA ASP A 104 -12.76 14.88 16.42
C ASP A 104 -12.54 15.04 17.92
N PRO A 105 -13.09 14.12 18.74
CA PRO A 105 -12.74 14.02 20.15
C PRO A 105 -11.22 13.85 20.37
N PRO A 106 -10.65 14.37 21.47
CA PRO A 106 -9.20 14.29 21.74
C PRO A 106 -8.61 12.88 21.70
N GLU A 107 -9.40 11.86 22.07
CA GLU A 107 -9.03 10.45 22.10
C GLU A 107 -9.21 9.71 20.76
N THR A 108 -9.51 10.44 19.68
CA THR A 108 -9.70 9.83 18.36
C THR A 108 -8.38 9.33 17.80
N ASP A 109 -8.33 8.04 17.49
CA ASP A 109 -7.33 7.46 16.60
C ASP A 109 -7.80 7.64 15.13
N PRO A 110 -7.16 8.50 14.33
CA PRO A 110 -7.59 8.75 12.96
C PRO A 110 -7.37 7.53 12.04
N SER A 111 -6.37 6.69 12.32
CA SER A 111 -6.14 5.47 11.54
C SER A 111 -7.33 4.52 11.69
N GLU A 112 -7.80 4.30 12.91
CA GLU A 112 -8.96 3.45 13.18
C GLU A 112 -10.27 4.08 12.67
N ARG A 113 -10.39 5.41 12.75
CA ARG A 113 -11.61 6.11 12.36
C ARG A 113 -11.75 6.32 10.85
N TYR A 114 -10.64 6.51 10.13
CA TYR A 114 -10.65 6.92 8.72
C TYR A 114 -9.96 5.95 7.78
N THR A 115 -8.81 5.39 8.16
CA THR A 115 -8.10 4.42 7.31
C THR A 115 -8.77 3.06 7.35
N ARG A 116 -8.99 2.49 8.54
CA ARG A 116 -9.46 1.11 8.70
C ARG A 116 -10.79 0.79 7.98
N PRO A 117 -11.82 1.65 8.02
CA PRO A 117 -13.06 1.39 7.30
C PRO A 117 -12.87 1.38 5.78
N VAL A 118 -12.12 2.34 5.24
CA VAL A 118 -11.88 2.48 3.79
C VAL A 118 -11.00 1.34 3.28
N VAL A 119 -9.92 0.99 4.00
CA VAL A 119 -9.09 -0.17 3.68
C VAL A 119 -9.92 -1.46 3.70
N SER A 120 -10.78 -1.66 4.72
CA SER A 120 -11.67 -2.83 4.76
C SER A 120 -12.61 -2.90 3.56
N GLU A 121 -13.16 -1.77 3.12
CA GLU A 121 -14.04 -1.71 1.97
C GLU A 121 -13.32 -2.06 0.66
N ILE A 122 -12.16 -1.46 0.42
CA ILE A 122 -11.30 -1.76 -0.74
C ILE A 122 -10.97 -3.25 -0.75
N MET A 123 -10.51 -3.80 0.37
CA MET A 123 -10.11 -5.20 0.49
C MET A 123 -11.28 -6.16 0.27
N ARG A 124 -12.48 -5.84 0.75
CA ARG A 124 -13.70 -6.62 0.50
C ARG A 124 -14.10 -6.62 -0.98
N ALA A 125 -13.90 -5.51 -1.68
CA ALA A 125 -14.21 -5.42 -3.11
C ALA A 125 -13.31 -6.30 -3.98
N LEU A 126 -12.08 -6.60 -3.53
CA LEU A 126 -11.13 -7.47 -4.25
C LEU A 126 -11.43 -8.97 -4.14
N THR A 127 -12.28 -9.35 -3.18
CA THR A 127 -12.69 -10.75 -2.94
C THR A 127 -14.04 -11.12 -3.56
N ASN A 128 -14.75 -10.14 -4.11
CA ASN A 128 -16.07 -10.31 -4.73
C ASN A 128 -15.98 -10.53 -6.25
#